data_AF-A0A6G4VDI7-F1
#
_entry.id   AF-A0A6G4VDI7-F1
#
_cell.length_a   1.000
_cell.length_b   1.000
_cell.length_c   1.000
_cell.angle_alpha   90.00
_cell.angle_beta   90.00
_cell.angle_gamma   90.00
#
_symmetry.space_group_name_H-M   'P 1'
#
loop_
_entity.id
_entity.type
_entity.pdbx_description
1 polymer ?
#
loop_
_entity_poly.entity_id
_entity_poly.type
_entity_poly.pdbx_seq_one_letter_code
_entity_poly.pdbx_strand_id
1 'polypeptide(L)'
;MTYSGTTGGNDGGSGNVTPVGNWTPPACWYEPRTPDQFGKSVEDGYNETVNAPGQDSYAKTSVGQYRDKYKDGEYKNYNKDKADEGNWWVAVRDEDRWMEPEAQACDEQPFWVENGDDPGVPNAVTPEVLAELAYNRLELPETEVTLAPEENTKVNLPTWAWLDKATFKEVDVTAQLNVGGLNIQATTTAKPVSLRLEPGTEEAETYPASGECAINDDGSIGEPYAKGKADQTPPCGLKYLRSSGNGTFELQATVTWEVAWAGTGGAGGDLPDGEFGNDQAVIVQEIQSVNR
;
A
#
# COMPACT_ATOMS: atom_id res chain seq x y z
N MET A 1 -5.90 13.62 -9.26
CA MET A 1 -5.44 13.37 -7.87
C MET A 1 -3.94 13.58 -7.75
N THR A 2 -3.43 13.98 -6.58
CA THR A 2 -1.99 14.09 -6.28
C THR A 2 -1.65 13.36 -4.98
N TYR A 3 -0.44 12.79 -4.91
CA TYR A 3 0.07 12.07 -3.75
C TYR A 3 1.34 12.74 -3.21
N SER A 4 1.53 12.69 -1.90
CA SER A 4 2.73 13.18 -1.19
C SER A 4 2.88 12.46 0.14
N GLY A 5 4.03 12.54 0.81
CA GLY A 5 4.24 11.92 2.11
C GLY A 5 5.64 11.37 2.28
N THR A 6 5.87 10.68 3.39
CA THR A 6 7.11 9.96 3.66
C THR A 6 6.90 8.47 3.41
N THR A 7 7.61 7.92 2.43
CA THR A 7 7.66 6.46 2.18
C THR A 7 9.02 5.90 2.59
N GLY A 8 9.10 4.60 2.91
CA GLY A 8 10.27 3.98 3.53
C GLY A 8 11.54 3.88 2.67
N GLY A 9 11.52 4.37 1.42
CA GLY A 9 12.50 4.03 0.38
C GLY A 9 13.76 4.90 0.31
N ASN A 10 14.38 5.31 1.42
CA ASN A 10 15.48 6.28 1.34
C ASN A 10 16.90 5.69 1.28
N ASP A 11 17.16 4.38 1.46
CA ASP A 11 18.53 3.82 1.29
C ASP A 11 18.67 2.26 1.28
N GLY A 12 17.58 1.47 1.29
CA GLY A 12 17.69 0.00 1.49
C GLY A 12 16.65 -0.89 0.81
N GLY A 13 15.94 -0.40 -0.21
CA GLY A 13 14.81 -1.12 -0.81
C GLY A 13 13.50 -0.89 -0.05
N SER A 14 12.38 -0.98 -0.76
CA SER A 14 11.03 -0.80 -0.22
C SER A 14 10.01 -1.58 -1.04
N GLY A 15 8.90 -1.98 -0.45
CA GLY A 15 7.82 -2.66 -1.15
C GLY A 15 6.44 -2.24 -0.68
N ASN A 16 5.43 -2.59 -1.49
CA ASN A 16 4.05 -2.23 -1.22
C ASN A 16 3.53 -2.97 0.01
N VAL A 17 2.79 -2.26 0.85
CA VAL A 17 2.06 -2.86 1.97
C VAL A 17 1.07 -3.92 1.49
N THR A 18 0.98 -5.04 2.22
CA THR A 18 -0.06 -6.05 2.00
C THR A 18 -1.12 -5.95 3.10
N PRO A 19 -2.41 -5.75 2.80
CA PRO A 19 -3.44 -5.73 3.83
C PRO A 19 -3.60 -7.07 4.54
N VAL A 20 -3.76 -7.02 5.86
CA VAL A 20 -4.14 -8.16 6.68
C VAL A 20 -5.65 -8.41 6.52
N GLY A 21 -6.00 -9.65 6.20
CA GLY A 21 -7.39 -10.09 6.05
C GLY A 21 -7.93 -9.98 4.62
N ASN A 22 -9.25 -9.97 4.50
CA ASN A 22 -9.95 -9.98 3.20
C ASN A 22 -10.41 -8.56 2.83
N TRP A 23 -9.47 -7.66 2.66
CA TRP A 23 -9.73 -6.31 2.17
C TRP A 23 -8.71 -5.95 1.10
N THR A 24 -9.18 -5.22 0.09
CA THR A 24 -8.35 -4.70 -0.98
C THR A 24 -8.76 -3.26 -1.23
N PRO A 25 -7.81 -2.33 -1.43
CA PRO A 25 -8.13 -0.97 -1.85
C PRO A 25 -9.03 -0.94 -3.10
N PRO A 26 -9.80 0.12 -3.34
CA PRO A 26 -10.57 0.27 -4.58
C PRO A 26 -9.67 0.19 -5.81
N ALA A 27 -10.04 -0.65 -6.77
CA ALA A 27 -9.38 -0.71 -8.09
C ALA A 27 -9.92 0.36 -9.06
N CYS A 28 -11.00 1.03 -8.68
CA CYS A 28 -11.62 2.11 -9.43
C CYS A 28 -12.39 3.04 -8.49
N TRP A 29 -12.57 4.28 -8.92
CA TRP A 29 -13.34 5.31 -8.21
C TRP A 29 -13.97 6.28 -9.21
N TYR A 30 -14.90 7.11 -8.73
CA TYR A 30 -15.40 8.24 -9.50
C TYR A 30 -14.81 9.54 -8.95
N GLU A 31 -14.26 10.38 -9.81
CA GLU A 31 -13.76 11.71 -9.43
C GLU A 31 -14.36 12.82 -10.31
N PRO A 32 -14.55 14.03 -9.76
CA PRO A 32 -15.02 15.18 -10.52
C PRO A 32 -13.96 15.70 -11.49
N ARG A 33 -14.44 16.24 -12.61
CA ARG A 33 -13.74 17.05 -13.60
C ARG A 33 -14.57 18.29 -13.89
N THR A 34 -13.92 19.44 -14.03
CA THR A 34 -14.62 20.64 -14.49
C THR A 34 -15.14 20.43 -15.93
N PRO A 35 -16.18 21.17 -16.38
CA PRO A 35 -16.62 21.16 -17.78
C PRO A 35 -15.50 21.30 -18.80
N ASP A 36 -14.49 22.13 -18.51
CA ASP A 36 -13.35 22.31 -19.39
C ASP A 36 -12.43 21.09 -19.42
N GLN A 37 -12.12 20.50 -18.26
CA GLN A 37 -11.31 19.28 -18.17
C GLN A 37 -12.00 18.10 -18.85
N PHE A 38 -13.30 17.93 -18.60
CA PHE A 38 -14.09 16.87 -19.22
C PHE A 38 -14.19 17.08 -20.74
N GLY A 39 -14.61 18.27 -21.18
CA GLY A 39 -14.73 18.59 -22.61
C GLY A 39 -13.41 18.41 -23.36
N LYS A 40 -12.29 18.83 -22.77
CA LYS A 40 -10.96 18.57 -23.33
C LYS A 40 -10.68 17.08 -23.46
N SER A 41 -10.94 16.29 -22.42
CA SER A 41 -10.75 14.83 -22.46
C SER A 41 -11.58 14.15 -23.56
N VAL A 42 -12.83 14.59 -23.77
CA VAL A 42 -13.69 14.04 -24.83
C VAL A 42 -13.17 14.41 -26.22
N GLU A 43 -12.79 15.67 -26.43
CA GLU A 43 -12.27 16.14 -27.72
C GLU A 43 -10.92 15.50 -28.06
N ASP A 44 -10.02 15.34 -27.08
CA ASP A 44 -8.72 14.70 -27.26
C ASP A 44 -8.91 13.23 -27.66
N GLY A 45 -9.74 12.46 -26.93
CA GLY A 45 -10.01 11.05 -27.25
C GLY A 45 -10.73 10.85 -28.60
N TYR A 46 -11.64 11.76 -28.97
CA TYR A 46 -12.27 11.76 -30.29
C TYR A 46 -11.23 11.98 -31.40
N ASN A 47 -10.39 13.00 -31.26
CA ASN A 47 -9.37 13.34 -32.25
C ASN A 47 -8.33 12.24 -32.38
N GLU A 48 -7.89 11.63 -31.28
CA GLU A 48 -6.97 10.50 -31.29
C GLU A 48 -7.56 9.31 -32.08
N THR A 49 -8.78 8.90 -31.74
CA THR A 49 -9.42 7.73 -32.36
C THR A 49 -9.72 7.96 -33.85
N VAL A 50 -10.26 9.12 -34.23
CA VAL A 50 -10.64 9.39 -35.63
C VAL A 50 -9.42 9.47 -36.54
N ASN A 51 -8.30 9.99 -36.03
CA ASN A 51 -7.07 10.16 -36.80
C ASN A 51 -6.09 8.99 -36.69
N ALA A 52 -6.35 8.00 -35.82
CA ALA A 52 -5.53 6.81 -35.69
C ALA A 52 -5.45 6.00 -37.01
N PRO A 53 -4.24 5.74 -37.55
CA PRO A 53 -4.07 4.95 -38.77
C PRO A 53 -4.62 3.53 -38.60
N GLY A 54 -5.44 3.08 -39.56
CA GLY A 54 -6.01 1.73 -39.53
C GLY A 54 -7.18 1.54 -38.56
N GLN A 55 -7.64 2.60 -37.88
CA GLN A 55 -8.78 2.51 -36.96
C GLN A 55 -10.08 2.14 -37.68
N ASP A 56 -10.79 1.14 -37.15
CA ASP A 56 -12.06 0.66 -37.68
C ASP A 56 -13.18 1.71 -37.62
N SER A 57 -14.11 1.63 -38.59
CA SER A 57 -15.24 2.55 -38.71
C SER A 57 -16.20 2.53 -37.51
N TYR A 58 -16.38 1.38 -36.86
CA TYR A 58 -17.24 1.27 -35.68
C TYR A 58 -16.68 2.07 -34.50
N ALA A 59 -15.36 2.07 -34.31
CA ALA A 59 -14.70 2.81 -33.23
C ALA A 59 -14.86 4.32 -33.46
N LYS A 60 -14.64 4.79 -34.69
CA LYS A 60 -14.85 6.20 -35.09
C LYS A 60 -16.31 6.64 -34.87
N THR A 61 -17.26 5.76 -35.21
CA THR A 61 -18.69 6.02 -35.01
C THR A 61 -19.01 6.11 -33.51
N SER A 62 -18.48 5.19 -32.70
CA SER A 62 -18.69 5.16 -31.25
C SER A 62 -18.20 6.44 -30.56
N VAL A 63 -16.96 6.86 -30.81
CA VAL A 63 -16.43 8.11 -30.22
C VAL A 63 -17.17 9.35 -30.74
N GLY A 64 -17.67 9.31 -31.97
CA GLY A 64 -18.51 10.37 -32.53
C GLY A 64 -19.85 10.50 -31.81
N GLN A 65 -20.55 9.39 -31.56
CA GLN A 65 -21.79 9.36 -30.80
C GLN A 65 -21.59 9.78 -29.34
N TYR A 66 -20.51 9.29 -28.72
CA TYR A 66 -20.14 9.67 -27.37
C TYR A 66 -19.88 11.18 -27.28
N ARG A 67 -19.09 11.74 -28.20
CA ARG A 67 -18.85 13.18 -28.28
C ARG A 67 -20.13 13.98 -28.53
N ASP A 68 -21.00 13.51 -29.43
CA ASP A 68 -22.28 14.16 -29.74
C ASP A 68 -23.15 14.29 -28.49
N LYS A 69 -23.31 13.21 -27.70
CA LYS A 69 -24.07 13.22 -26.45
C LYS A 69 -23.71 14.39 -25.53
N TYR A 70 -22.41 14.63 -25.32
CA TYR A 70 -21.94 15.66 -24.40
C TYR A 70 -21.75 17.05 -25.02
N LYS A 71 -21.48 17.14 -26.33
CA LYS A 71 -21.22 18.41 -27.00
C LYS A 71 -22.45 19.01 -27.66
N ASP A 72 -23.16 18.25 -28.46
CA ASP A 72 -24.20 18.79 -29.35
C ASP A 72 -25.59 18.22 -29.03
N GLY A 73 -25.66 17.16 -28.21
CA GLY A 73 -26.82 16.38 -27.83
C GLY A 73 -27.44 16.82 -26.50
N GLU A 74 -27.40 15.94 -25.50
CA GLU A 74 -28.10 16.07 -24.21
C GLU A 74 -27.53 17.21 -23.35
N TYR A 75 -26.20 17.28 -23.21
CA TYR A 75 -25.53 18.15 -22.22
C TYR A 75 -24.88 19.42 -22.80
N LYS A 76 -25.19 19.75 -24.06
CA LYS A 76 -24.78 20.98 -24.78
C LYS A 76 -23.45 21.62 -24.31
N ASN A 77 -22.41 21.48 -25.12
CA ASN A 77 -21.09 22.04 -24.90
C ASN A 77 -20.51 21.65 -23.53
N TYR A 78 -20.67 20.38 -23.15
CA TYR A 78 -20.12 19.80 -21.93
C TYR A 78 -20.59 20.49 -20.64
N ASN A 79 -21.80 21.08 -20.62
CA ASN A 79 -22.30 21.91 -19.52
C ASN A 79 -21.37 23.09 -19.14
N LYS A 80 -20.62 23.65 -20.10
CA LYS A 80 -19.72 24.80 -19.83
C LYS A 80 -20.45 26.06 -19.37
N ASP A 81 -21.71 26.22 -19.75
CA ASP A 81 -22.59 27.30 -19.29
C ASP A 81 -23.06 27.11 -17.84
N LYS A 82 -22.87 25.91 -17.27
CA LYS A 82 -23.22 25.54 -15.89
C LYS A 82 -21.97 25.26 -15.03
N ALA A 83 -20.82 25.81 -15.41
CA ALA A 83 -19.55 25.48 -14.76
C ALA A 83 -19.44 25.89 -13.28
N ASP A 84 -20.30 26.80 -12.83
CA ASP A 84 -20.46 27.21 -11.43
C ASP A 84 -21.54 26.41 -10.67
N GLU A 85 -22.33 25.59 -11.37
CA GLU A 85 -23.42 24.80 -10.78
C GLU A 85 -22.98 23.39 -10.39
N GLY A 86 -21.92 22.84 -10.99
CA GLY A 86 -21.55 21.44 -10.77
C GLY A 86 -20.29 20.97 -11.50
N ASN A 87 -20.07 19.66 -11.47
CA ASN A 87 -18.94 19.00 -12.10
C ASN A 87 -19.35 17.70 -12.80
N TRP A 88 -18.52 17.27 -13.74
CA TRP A 88 -18.62 15.95 -14.37
C TRP A 88 -17.94 14.91 -13.51
N TRP A 89 -18.65 13.85 -13.15
CA TRP A 89 -18.06 12.70 -12.47
C TRP A 89 -17.72 11.63 -13.48
N VAL A 90 -16.49 11.13 -13.42
CA VAL A 90 -15.97 10.15 -14.37
C VAL A 90 -15.37 8.96 -13.63
N ALA A 91 -15.54 7.77 -14.20
CA ALA A 91 -14.85 6.58 -13.72
C ALA A 91 -13.34 6.71 -13.98
N VAL A 92 -12.54 6.41 -12.96
CA VAL A 92 -11.09 6.26 -13.02
C VAL A 92 -10.74 4.87 -12.52
N ARG A 93 -9.76 4.26 -13.16
CA ARG A 93 -9.28 2.92 -12.86
C ARG A 93 -7.84 3.02 -12.41
N ASP A 94 -7.47 2.21 -11.45
CA ASP A 94 -6.08 2.02 -11.08
C ASP A 94 -5.36 1.37 -12.28
N GLU A 95 -4.33 2.06 -12.79
CA GLU A 95 -3.58 1.65 -13.97
C GLU A 95 -2.80 0.35 -13.72
N ASP A 96 -2.40 0.06 -12.50
CA ASP A 96 -1.68 -1.17 -12.18
C ASP A 96 -2.63 -2.38 -12.08
N ARG A 97 -3.93 -2.10 -11.90
CA ARG A 97 -4.97 -3.10 -11.64
C ARG A 97 -6.04 -3.14 -12.73
N TRP A 98 -5.80 -2.50 -13.88
CA TRP A 98 -6.81 -2.33 -14.93
C TRP A 98 -7.38 -3.65 -15.50
N MET A 99 -6.64 -4.75 -15.36
CA MET A 99 -7.07 -6.10 -15.78
C MET A 99 -7.91 -6.84 -14.73
N GLU A 100 -7.99 -6.32 -13.51
CA GLU A 100 -8.80 -6.93 -12.44
C GLU A 100 -10.30 -6.68 -12.69
N PRO A 101 -11.18 -7.64 -12.35
CA PRO A 101 -12.63 -7.45 -12.40
C PRO A 101 -13.09 -6.23 -11.61
N GLU A 102 -12.45 -5.95 -10.47
CA GLU A 102 -12.75 -4.84 -9.57
C GLU A 102 -12.54 -3.49 -10.26
N ALA A 103 -11.56 -3.38 -11.17
CA ALA A 103 -11.32 -2.15 -11.94
C ALA A 103 -12.46 -1.87 -12.95
N GLN A 104 -13.25 -2.89 -13.29
CA GLN A 104 -14.40 -2.76 -14.18
C GLN A 104 -15.69 -2.40 -13.43
N ALA A 105 -15.69 -2.37 -12.09
CA ALA A 105 -16.88 -2.07 -11.29
C ALA A 105 -17.35 -0.61 -11.43
N CYS A 106 -16.47 0.29 -11.85
CA CYS A 106 -16.81 1.66 -12.20
C CYS A 106 -17.06 1.73 -13.72
N ASP A 107 -18.31 1.51 -14.10
CA ASP A 107 -18.77 1.37 -15.49
C ASP A 107 -19.79 2.45 -15.92
N GLU A 108 -20.18 3.36 -15.02
CA GLU A 108 -21.09 4.45 -15.35
C GLU A 108 -20.45 5.41 -16.36
N GLN A 109 -21.25 5.81 -17.35
CA GLN A 109 -20.86 6.88 -18.25
C GLN A 109 -20.74 8.19 -17.48
N PRO A 110 -19.89 9.14 -17.94
CA PRO A 110 -19.79 10.44 -17.28
C PRO A 110 -21.15 11.12 -17.08
N PHE A 111 -21.36 11.59 -15.85
CA PHE A 111 -22.62 12.16 -15.42
C PHE A 111 -22.40 13.48 -14.68
N TRP A 112 -23.42 14.34 -14.70
CA TRP A 112 -23.38 15.65 -14.09
C TRP A 112 -23.88 15.60 -12.66
N VAL A 113 -23.16 16.24 -11.73
CA VAL A 113 -23.57 16.38 -10.32
C VAL A 113 -23.45 17.84 -9.93
N GLU A 114 -24.50 18.37 -9.32
CA GLU A 114 -24.53 19.74 -8.81
C GLU A 114 -23.61 19.90 -7.58
N ASN A 115 -23.14 21.11 -7.33
CA ASN A 115 -22.23 21.39 -6.24
C ASN A 115 -22.89 21.13 -4.87
N GLY A 116 -22.31 20.21 -4.10
CA GLY A 116 -22.80 19.83 -2.77
C GLY A 116 -23.72 18.61 -2.77
N ASP A 117 -24.11 18.10 -3.93
CA ASP A 117 -24.89 16.88 -4.04
C ASP A 117 -24.00 15.63 -3.97
N ASP A 118 -24.59 14.54 -3.45
CA ASP A 118 -23.98 13.21 -3.47
C ASP A 118 -24.06 12.63 -4.89
N PRO A 119 -22.92 12.22 -5.50
CA PRO A 119 -22.90 11.55 -6.80
C PRO A 119 -23.74 10.27 -6.86
N GLY A 120 -24.04 9.63 -5.73
CA GLY A 120 -24.93 8.48 -5.65
C GLY A 120 -24.38 7.20 -6.30
N VAL A 121 -23.06 7.14 -6.51
CA VAL A 121 -22.35 5.97 -7.05
C VAL A 121 -21.39 5.39 -6.02
N PRO A 122 -21.18 4.06 -6.00
CA PRO A 122 -20.13 3.45 -5.20
C PRO A 122 -18.76 4.04 -5.56
N ASN A 123 -17.87 4.15 -4.57
CA ASN A 123 -16.52 4.70 -4.74
C ASN A 123 -16.47 6.11 -5.36
N ALA A 124 -17.54 6.91 -5.23
CA ALA A 124 -17.40 8.35 -5.39
C ALA A 124 -16.31 8.85 -4.43
N VAL A 125 -15.36 9.63 -4.94
CA VAL A 125 -14.21 10.06 -4.15
C VAL A 125 -14.64 10.84 -2.90
N THR A 126 -14.34 10.26 -1.75
CA THR A 126 -14.49 10.85 -0.40
C THR A 126 -13.12 10.89 0.28
N PRO A 127 -12.97 11.54 1.45
CA PRO A 127 -11.75 11.40 2.25
C PRO A 127 -11.41 9.93 2.56
N GLU A 128 -12.40 9.07 2.78
CA GLU A 128 -12.17 7.63 3.00
C GLU A 128 -11.59 6.96 1.75
N VAL A 129 -12.19 7.15 0.58
CA VAL A 129 -11.63 6.62 -0.69
C VAL A 129 -10.22 7.14 -0.94
N LEU A 130 -9.95 8.42 -0.63
CA LEU A 130 -8.59 8.96 -0.71
C LEU A 130 -7.62 8.26 0.24
N ALA A 131 -8.05 7.90 1.45
CA ALA A 131 -7.25 7.16 2.40
C ALA A 131 -6.94 5.73 1.91
N GLU A 132 -7.93 5.05 1.33
CA GLU A 132 -7.75 3.72 0.73
C GLU A 132 -6.80 3.76 -0.48
N LEU A 133 -6.90 4.81 -1.31
CA LEU A 133 -5.97 5.00 -2.43
C LEU A 133 -4.55 5.36 -1.94
N ALA A 134 -4.44 6.15 -0.87
CA ALA A 134 -3.16 6.42 -0.22
C ALA A 134 -2.56 5.15 0.41
N TYR A 135 -3.38 4.26 0.98
CA TYR A 135 -2.95 2.96 1.48
C TYR A 135 -2.25 2.15 0.39
N ASN A 136 -2.83 2.09 -0.81
CA ASN A 136 -2.24 1.37 -1.95
C ASN A 136 -0.89 1.94 -2.42
N ARG A 137 -0.51 3.12 -1.93
CA ARG A 137 0.75 3.81 -2.25
C ARG A 137 1.73 3.83 -1.08
N LEU A 138 1.41 3.17 0.04
CA LEU A 138 2.34 2.99 1.15
C LEU A 138 3.46 2.04 0.72
N GLU A 139 4.67 2.57 0.65
CA GLU A 139 5.89 1.75 0.53
C GLU A 139 6.55 1.63 1.89
N LEU A 140 6.68 0.38 2.35
CA LEU A 140 7.27 0.01 3.62
C LEU A 140 8.74 -0.37 3.41
N PRO A 141 9.63 -0.09 4.39
CA PRO A 141 11.05 -0.45 4.27
C PRO A 141 11.23 -1.97 4.21
N GLU A 142 12.22 -2.44 3.44
CA GLU A 142 12.61 -3.85 3.45
C GLU A 142 13.00 -4.34 4.85
N THR A 143 12.47 -5.51 5.22
CA THR A 143 12.67 -6.13 6.53
C THR A 143 13.88 -7.06 6.50
N GLU A 144 15.07 -6.54 6.82
CA GLU A 144 16.24 -7.34 7.19
C GLU A 144 16.47 -7.23 8.70
N VAL A 145 16.41 -8.36 9.40
CA VAL A 145 16.53 -8.37 10.87
C VAL A 145 17.99 -8.51 11.25
N THR A 146 18.47 -7.61 12.11
CA THR A 146 19.82 -7.75 12.65
C THR A 146 19.86 -8.92 13.64
N LEU A 147 20.76 -9.87 13.38
CA LEU A 147 20.93 -11.06 14.22
C LEU A 147 22.21 -10.97 15.05
N ALA A 148 22.20 -11.53 16.27
CA ALA A 148 23.41 -11.82 17.01
C ALA A 148 23.41 -13.27 17.52
N PRO A 149 24.34 -14.13 17.06
CA PRO A 149 25.43 -13.85 16.12
C PRO A 149 24.97 -13.47 14.70
N GLU A 150 25.71 -12.59 14.01
CA GLU A 150 25.33 -12.03 12.69
C GLU A 150 25.38 -13.06 11.54
N GLU A 151 26.48 -13.79 11.36
CA GLU A 151 26.66 -14.63 10.16
C GLU A 151 26.24 -16.10 10.34
N ASN A 152 26.69 -16.72 11.43
CA ASN A 152 26.55 -18.16 11.63
C ASN A 152 26.09 -18.40 13.07
N THR A 153 24.83 -18.78 13.23
CA THR A 153 24.34 -19.24 14.53
C THR A 153 24.65 -20.73 14.70
N LYS A 154 24.40 -21.24 15.91
CA LYS A 154 24.73 -22.61 16.29
C LYS A 154 23.50 -23.31 16.82
N VAL A 155 23.48 -24.63 16.64
CA VAL A 155 22.47 -25.49 17.24
C VAL A 155 22.42 -25.24 18.75
N ASN A 156 21.22 -25.05 19.29
CA ASN A 156 20.92 -24.73 20.69
C ASN A 156 21.46 -23.38 21.21
N LEU A 157 21.95 -22.49 20.33
CA LEU A 157 22.33 -21.14 20.72
C LEU A 157 21.16 -20.16 20.47
N PRO A 158 20.68 -19.44 21.50
CA PRO A 158 19.75 -18.34 21.29
C PRO A 158 20.38 -17.24 20.43
N THR A 159 19.72 -16.93 19.31
CA THR A 159 20.05 -15.83 18.41
C THR A 159 19.15 -14.66 18.74
N TRP A 160 19.74 -13.52 19.07
CA TRP A 160 19.00 -12.27 19.29
C TRP A 160 18.61 -11.66 17.95
N ALA A 161 17.45 -11.03 17.89
CA ALA A 161 16.89 -10.40 16.70
C ALA A 161 16.35 -9.01 17.04
N TRP A 162 16.64 -8.01 16.23
CA TRP A 162 16.07 -6.66 16.36
C TRP A 162 16.08 -5.92 15.01
N LEU A 163 15.30 -4.85 14.93
CA LEU A 163 15.27 -3.95 13.78
C LEU A 163 15.84 -2.58 14.13
N ASP A 164 16.40 -1.89 13.14
CA ASP A 164 16.86 -0.51 13.31
C ASP A 164 15.66 0.44 13.44
N LYS A 165 15.50 0.99 14.63
CA LYS A 165 14.47 1.99 14.94
C LYS A 165 14.52 3.24 14.05
N ALA A 166 15.68 3.58 13.47
CA ALA A 166 15.78 4.70 12.54
C ALA A 166 15.09 4.41 11.19
N THR A 167 15.04 3.13 10.81
CA THR A 167 14.43 2.63 9.58
C THR A 167 12.94 2.32 9.79
N PHE A 168 12.61 1.59 10.86
CA PHE A 168 11.24 1.15 11.17
C PHE A 168 10.53 2.17 12.05
N LYS A 169 10.12 3.27 11.43
CA LYS A 169 9.34 4.35 12.02
C LYS A 169 8.07 4.57 11.20
N GLU A 170 7.18 5.38 11.74
CA GLU A 170 5.96 5.80 11.06
C GLU A 170 6.24 6.36 9.65
N VAL A 171 5.42 5.94 8.69
CA VAL A 171 5.39 6.43 7.31
C VAL A 171 3.97 6.87 6.96
N ASP A 172 3.85 7.76 5.97
CA ASP A 172 2.57 8.35 5.63
C ASP A 172 2.44 8.66 4.13
N VAL A 173 1.21 8.55 3.62
CA VAL A 173 0.85 9.02 2.29
C VAL A 173 -0.41 9.86 2.39
N THR A 174 -0.34 11.07 1.85
CA THR A 174 -1.46 11.97 1.67
C THR A 174 -1.92 11.96 0.21
N ALA A 175 -3.17 11.55 -0.01
CA ALA A 175 -3.87 11.73 -1.28
C ALA A 175 -4.73 12.99 -1.24
N GLN A 176 -4.70 13.78 -2.31
CA GLN A 176 -5.40 15.05 -2.41
C GLN A 176 -6.12 15.19 -3.75
N LEU A 177 -7.31 15.80 -3.70
CA LEU A 177 -8.07 16.20 -4.87
C LEU A 177 -8.63 17.62 -4.70
N ASN A 178 -8.22 18.51 -5.62
CA ASN A 178 -8.74 19.88 -5.72
C ASN A 178 -9.31 20.10 -7.12
N VAL A 179 -10.62 19.96 -7.28
CA VAL A 179 -11.31 20.14 -8.56
C VAL A 179 -12.69 20.74 -8.33
N GLY A 180 -13.05 21.76 -9.11
CA GLY A 180 -14.45 22.17 -9.20
C GLY A 180 -15.08 22.66 -7.90
N GLY A 181 -14.28 23.25 -6.99
CA GLY A 181 -14.73 23.65 -5.66
C GLY A 181 -14.66 22.56 -4.60
N LEU A 182 -14.48 21.29 -4.99
CA LEU A 182 -14.19 20.18 -4.09
C LEU A 182 -12.69 20.20 -3.73
N ASN A 183 -12.39 20.33 -2.44
CA ASN A 183 -11.04 20.31 -1.91
C ASN A 183 -10.99 19.31 -0.75
N ILE A 184 -10.61 18.08 -1.06
CA ILE A 184 -10.54 16.98 -0.09
C ILE A 184 -9.14 16.37 -0.09
N GLN A 185 -8.73 15.92 1.08
CA GLN A 185 -7.51 15.16 1.27
C GLN A 185 -7.73 14.11 2.35
N ALA A 186 -6.90 13.07 2.32
CA ALA A 186 -6.72 12.15 3.42
C ALA A 186 -5.25 11.73 3.51
N THR A 187 -4.76 11.62 4.73
CA THR A 187 -3.44 11.14 5.08
C THR A 187 -3.61 9.78 5.74
N THR A 188 -3.03 8.77 5.13
CA THR A 188 -2.93 7.41 5.66
C THR A 188 -1.55 7.22 6.26
N THR A 189 -1.52 6.77 7.49
CA THR A 189 -0.32 6.63 8.31
C THR A 189 -0.17 5.18 8.75
N ALA A 190 1.00 4.59 8.50
CA ALA A 190 1.33 3.24 8.93
C ALA A 190 2.40 3.30 10.01
N LYS A 191 2.11 2.66 11.15
CA LYS A 191 3.00 2.61 12.32
C LYS A 191 3.36 1.15 12.63
N PRO A 192 4.65 0.81 12.80
CA PRO A 192 5.03 -0.56 13.09
C PRO A 192 4.56 -0.95 14.50
N VAL A 193 4.00 -2.14 14.66
CA VAL A 193 3.47 -2.63 15.95
C VAL A 193 4.05 -3.96 16.39
N SER A 194 4.43 -4.83 15.46
CA SER A 194 5.10 -6.10 15.80
C SER A 194 5.99 -6.60 14.66
N LEU A 195 6.95 -7.45 15.03
CA LEU A 195 7.76 -8.25 14.11
C LEU A 195 7.50 -9.73 14.38
N ARG A 196 7.08 -10.44 13.35
CA ARG A 196 6.95 -11.88 13.35
C ARG A 196 8.19 -12.53 12.75
N LEU A 197 8.75 -13.49 13.47
CA LEU A 197 9.89 -14.31 13.04
C LEU A 197 9.43 -15.75 12.80
N GLU A 198 9.61 -16.21 11.56
CA GLU A 198 9.31 -17.59 11.17
C GLU A 198 10.62 -18.28 10.75
N PRO A 199 11.15 -19.22 11.55
CA PRO A 199 12.52 -19.73 11.39
C PRO A 199 12.85 -20.46 10.08
N GLY A 200 11.86 -20.73 9.21
CA GLY A 200 12.04 -21.54 8.00
C GLY A 200 12.15 -23.05 8.24
N THR A 201 11.91 -23.51 9.48
CA THR A 201 11.94 -24.91 9.89
C THR A 201 11.11 -25.14 11.14
N GLU A 202 10.51 -26.33 11.27
CA GLU A 202 9.82 -26.76 12.49
C GLU A 202 10.80 -27.10 13.62
N GLU A 203 12.08 -27.32 13.30
CA GLU A 203 13.14 -27.67 14.26
C GLU A 203 13.81 -26.41 14.83
N ALA A 204 12.99 -25.46 15.30
CA ALA A 204 13.41 -24.22 15.93
C ALA A 204 12.40 -23.75 16.99
N GLU A 205 12.90 -23.00 17.97
CA GLU A 205 12.09 -22.27 18.95
C GLU A 205 12.21 -20.77 18.70
N THR A 206 11.14 -20.02 18.93
CA THR A 206 11.15 -18.54 18.88
C THR A 206 11.11 -17.92 20.27
N TYR A 207 11.57 -16.68 20.36
CA TYR A 207 11.48 -15.83 21.55
C TYR A 207 10.83 -14.51 21.14
N PRO A 208 9.67 -14.14 21.70
CA PRO A 208 8.81 -14.99 22.54
C PRO A 208 8.32 -16.23 21.78
N ALA A 209 7.77 -17.22 22.49
CA ALA A 209 7.33 -18.49 21.90
C ALA A 209 6.22 -18.35 20.83
N SER A 210 5.55 -17.20 20.75
CA SER A 210 4.63 -16.88 19.65
C SER A 210 5.34 -16.60 18.33
N GLY A 211 6.64 -16.28 18.36
CA GLY A 211 7.36 -15.71 17.22
C GLY A 211 7.09 -14.23 16.98
N GLU A 212 6.21 -13.62 17.78
CA GLU A 212 5.76 -12.24 17.59
C GLU A 212 6.37 -11.31 18.64
N CYS A 213 7.30 -10.48 18.19
CA CYS A 213 7.98 -9.47 18.96
C CYS A 213 7.21 -8.15 18.88
N ALA A 214 6.49 -7.80 19.95
CA ALA A 214 5.82 -6.50 20.04
C ALA A 214 6.83 -5.34 20.02
N ILE A 215 6.41 -4.20 19.48
CA ILE A 215 7.18 -2.96 19.59
C ILE A 215 7.29 -2.53 21.07
N ASN A 216 8.47 -2.10 21.47
CA ASN A 216 8.73 -1.59 22.82
C ASN A 216 8.13 -0.18 22.99
N ASP A 217 7.93 0.25 24.24
CA ASP A 217 7.41 1.59 24.59
C ASP A 217 8.24 2.73 23.99
N ASP A 218 9.54 2.50 23.75
CA ASP A 218 10.41 3.50 23.17
C ASP A 218 10.30 3.56 21.63
N GLY A 219 9.61 2.61 20.99
CA GLY A 219 9.47 2.48 19.54
C GLY A 219 10.51 1.57 18.88
N SER A 220 11.35 0.86 19.64
CA SER A 220 12.25 -0.17 19.10
C SER A 220 11.55 -1.53 18.96
N ILE A 221 12.02 -2.37 18.03
CA ILE A 221 11.56 -3.76 17.89
C ILE A 221 12.72 -4.68 18.27
N GLY A 222 12.51 -5.53 19.27
CA GLY A 222 13.57 -6.35 19.86
C GLY A 222 14.54 -5.54 20.71
N GLU A 223 15.74 -6.06 20.96
CA GLU A 223 16.78 -5.33 21.68
C GLU A 223 18.16 -5.63 21.07
N PRO A 224 18.96 -4.60 20.73
CA PRO A 224 20.34 -4.80 20.29
C PRO A 224 21.16 -5.59 21.32
N TYR A 225 21.83 -6.65 20.85
CA TYR A 225 22.65 -7.47 21.72
C TYR A 225 23.81 -6.66 22.32
N ALA A 226 24.02 -6.81 23.62
CA ALA A 226 25.14 -6.21 24.34
C ALA A 226 26.00 -7.29 25.01
N LYS A 227 27.32 -7.08 25.04
CA LYS A 227 28.25 -7.97 25.74
C LYS A 227 27.82 -8.14 27.20
N GLY A 228 27.78 -9.38 27.66
CA GLY A 228 27.31 -9.74 29.01
C GLY A 228 25.88 -10.29 29.07
N LYS A 229 25.18 -10.34 27.94
CA LYS A 229 23.82 -10.93 27.84
C LYS A 229 23.79 -12.35 27.29
N ALA A 230 24.94 -13.02 27.20
CA ALA A 230 25.03 -14.36 26.62
C ALA A 230 24.16 -15.41 27.34
N ASP A 231 23.94 -15.25 28.64
CA ASP A 231 23.11 -16.15 29.46
C ASP A 231 21.64 -15.71 29.55
N GLN A 232 21.24 -14.64 28.85
CA GLN A 232 19.87 -14.13 28.86
C GLN A 232 19.09 -14.65 27.65
N THR A 233 17.80 -14.92 27.87
CA THR A 233 16.86 -15.16 26.79
C THR A 233 16.64 -13.85 26.02
N PRO A 234 16.79 -13.84 24.69
CA PRO A 234 16.50 -12.65 23.90
C PRO A 234 15.03 -12.25 24.04
N PRO A 235 14.70 -10.95 24.12
CA PRO A 235 13.31 -10.48 24.12
C PRO A 235 12.64 -10.73 22.76
N CYS A 236 13.44 -10.69 21.69
CA CYS A 236 13.05 -11.08 20.34
C CYS A 236 14.18 -11.90 19.72
N GLY A 237 13.89 -13.07 19.18
CA GLY A 237 14.91 -13.98 18.68
C GLY A 237 14.42 -15.39 18.38
N LEU A 238 15.38 -16.27 18.14
CA LEU A 238 15.10 -17.67 17.82
C LEU A 238 16.29 -18.58 18.19
N LYS A 239 16.03 -19.87 18.35
CA LYS A 239 17.03 -20.91 18.61
C LYS A 239 16.74 -22.12 17.75
N TYR A 240 17.66 -22.41 16.84
CA TYR A 240 17.57 -23.60 15.99
C TYR A 240 18.00 -24.85 16.76
N LEU A 241 17.24 -25.93 16.57
CA LEU A 241 17.48 -27.23 17.20
C LEU A 241 18.26 -28.17 16.28
N ARG A 242 18.47 -27.79 15.01
CA ARG A 242 19.19 -28.58 14.02
C ARG A 242 20.07 -27.72 13.11
N SER A 243 21.15 -28.32 12.61
CA SER A 243 22.04 -27.73 11.61
C SER A 243 21.36 -27.62 10.24
N SER A 244 21.65 -26.55 9.51
CA SER A 244 21.23 -26.38 8.11
C SER A 244 22.09 -27.20 7.13
N GLY A 245 23.13 -27.88 7.62
CA GLY A 245 24.04 -28.69 6.83
C GLY A 245 24.85 -27.84 5.85
N ASN A 246 24.72 -28.13 4.55
CA ASN A 246 25.35 -27.34 3.48
C ASN A 246 24.42 -26.26 2.91
N GLY A 247 23.21 -26.11 3.46
CA GLY A 247 22.21 -25.12 3.04
C GLY A 247 21.95 -24.07 4.12
N THR A 248 20.81 -23.39 3.96
CA THR A 248 20.32 -22.32 4.82
C THR A 248 18.89 -22.63 5.25
N PHE A 249 18.46 -22.05 6.38
CA PHE A 249 17.04 -21.89 6.64
C PHE A 249 16.62 -20.50 6.17
N GLU A 250 15.48 -20.42 5.49
CA GLU A 250 14.89 -19.13 5.08
C GLU A 250 14.10 -18.57 6.27
N LEU A 251 14.73 -17.69 7.04
CA LEU A 251 14.08 -16.98 8.13
C LEU A 251 13.22 -15.87 7.52
N GLN A 252 11.91 -15.99 7.65
CA GLN A 252 10.99 -14.96 7.23
C GLN A 252 10.77 -13.97 8.38
N ALA A 253 10.96 -12.70 8.08
CA ALA A 253 10.77 -11.59 9.01
C ALA A 253 9.67 -10.66 8.46
N THR A 254 8.52 -10.63 9.13
CA THR A 254 7.37 -9.84 8.71
C THR A 254 7.03 -8.80 9.76
N VAL A 255 6.99 -7.53 9.38
CA VAL A 255 6.55 -6.44 10.25
C VAL A 255 5.07 -6.19 10.00
N THR A 256 4.29 -6.16 11.07
CA THR A 256 2.89 -5.73 11.05
C THR A 256 2.83 -4.24 11.41
N TRP A 257 2.04 -3.51 10.64
CA TRP A 257 1.86 -2.07 10.70
C TRP A 257 0.40 -1.76 10.99
N GLU A 258 0.12 -1.07 12.09
CA GLU A 258 -1.20 -0.50 12.35
C GLU A 258 -1.39 0.69 11.39
N VAL A 259 -2.51 0.70 10.68
CA VAL A 259 -2.79 1.73 9.67
C VAL A 259 -4.03 2.53 10.05
N ALA A 260 -3.84 3.83 10.20
CA ALA A 260 -4.91 4.79 10.51
C ALA A 260 -4.89 5.93 9.51
N TRP A 261 -6.00 6.66 9.39
CA TRP A 261 -6.07 7.81 8.50
C TRP A 261 -6.86 8.97 9.07
N ALA A 262 -6.53 10.17 8.57
CA ALA A 262 -7.23 11.41 8.88
C ALA A 262 -7.43 12.23 7.61
N GLY A 263 -8.60 12.83 7.45
CA GLY A 263 -8.97 13.57 6.24
C GLY A 263 -9.74 14.86 6.50
N THR A 264 -10.06 15.55 5.41
CA THR A 264 -10.80 16.82 5.43
C THR A 264 -12.12 16.68 6.20
N GLY A 265 -12.47 17.73 6.96
CA GLY A 265 -13.72 17.76 7.73
C GLY A 265 -13.69 16.96 9.04
N GLY A 266 -12.51 16.48 9.45
CA GLY A 266 -12.36 15.66 10.66
C GLY A 266 -12.76 14.20 10.45
N ALA A 267 -12.92 13.77 9.19
CA ALA A 267 -13.07 12.37 8.85
C ALA A 267 -11.77 11.60 9.20
N GLY A 268 -11.91 10.33 9.56
CA GLY A 268 -10.79 9.48 9.90
C GLY A 268 -11.25 8.17 10.49
N GLY A 269 -10.30 7.27 10.69
CA GLY A 269 -10.56 5.94 11.24
C GLY A 269 -9.37 5.03 11.01
N ASP A 270 -9.61 3.75 11.23
CA ASP A 270 -8.63 2.69 11.00
C ASP A 270 -8.84 2.09 9.61
N LEU A 271 -7.74 1.68 8.99
CA LEU A 271 -7.72 0.79 7.83
C LEU A 271 -7.19 -0.57 8.29
N PRO A 272 -7.30 -1.63 7.47
CA PRO A 272 -6.68 -2.90 7.81
C PRO A 272 -5.19 -2.72 8.08
N ASP A 273 -4.67 -3.48 9.04
CA ASP A 273 -3.24 -3.53 9.29
C ASP A 273 -2.51 -3.95 8.01
N GLY A 274 -1.27 -3.48 7.88
CA GLY A 274 -0.38 -3.80 6.78
C GLY A 274 0.70 -4.76 7.21
N GLU A 275 1.04 -5.73 6.37
CA GLU A 275 2.21 -6.58 6.54
C GLU A 275 3.21 -6.35 5.41
N PHE A 276 4.49 -6.33 5.78
CA PHE A 276 5.58 -6.40 4.82
C PHE A 276 6.78 -7.10 5.44
N GLY A 277 7.37 -8.03 4.68
CA GLY A 277 8.43 -8.89 5.16
C GLY A 277 9.25 -9.49 4.05
N ASN A 278 10.44 -9.96 4.39
CA ASN A 278 11.37 -10.60 3.49
C ASN A 278 11.93 -11.88 4.11
N ASP A 279 12.45 -12.74 3.25
CA ASP A 279 13.21 -13.91 3.64
C ASP A 279 14.70 -13.55 3.75
N GLN A 280 15.35 -14.03 4.80
CA GLN A 280 16.80 -13.94 4.98
C GLN A 280 17.40 -15.31 5.28
N ALA A 281 18.51 -15.62 4.61
CA ALA A 281 19.14 -16.92 4.72
C ALA A 281 19.98 -17.03 6.00
N VAL A 282 19.70 -18.04 6.84
CA VAL A 282 20.43 -18.29 8.09
C VAL A 282 21.19 -19.61 8.04
N ILE A 283 22.49 -19.56 8.32
CA ILE A 283 23.33 -20.75 8.46
C ILE A 283 23.39 -21.19 9.93
N VAL A 284 23.07 -22.45 10.18
CA VAL A 284 23.10 -23.04 11.52
C VAL A 284 24.14 -24.15 11.58
N GLN A 285 25.15 -23.96 12.41
CA GLN A 285 26.25 -24.90 12.57
C GLN A 285 26.05 -25.80 13.79
N GLU A 286 26.44 -27.06 13.67
CA GLU A 286 26.53 -27.95 14.82
C GLU A 286 27.96 -27.97 15.37
N ILE A 287 28.12 -27.70 16.67
CA ILE A 287 29.41 -27.90 17.34
C ILE A 287 29.44 -29.29 17.97
N GLN A 288 30.28 -30.14 17.42
CA GLN A 288 30.65 -31.41 18.01
C GLN A 288 31.91 -31.21 18.84
N SER A 289 31.79 -31.30 20.17
CA SER A 289 32.97 -31.29 21.06
C SER A 289 33.54 -32.70 21.15
N VAL A 290 34.75 -32.91 20.62
CA VAL A 290 35.49 -34.16 20.85
C VAL A 290 36.24 -34.05 22.17
N ASN A 291 35.70 -34.66 23.23
CA ASN A 291 36.47 -34.88 24.45
C ASN A 291 37.53 -35.94 24.15
N ARG A 292 38.81 -35.57 24.25
CA ARG A 292 39.94 -36.50 24.21
C ARG A 292 40.40 -36.83 25.61
#